data_AF-A0A536ZUY2-F1
#
_entry.id   AF-A0A536ZUY2-F1
#
_cell.length_a   1.000
_cell.length_b   1.000
_cell.length_c   1.000
_cell.angle_alpha   90.00
_cell.angle_beta   90.00
_cell.angle_gamma   90.00
#
_symmetry.space_group_name_H-M   'P 1'
#
loop_
_entity.id
_entity.type
_entity.pdbx_description
1 polymer ?
#
loop_
_entity_poly.entity_id
_entity_poly.type
_entity_poly.pdbx_seq_one_letter_code
_entity_poly.pdbx_strand_id
1 'polypeptide(L)'
;MRSRHRQSGLTIVGFVFVAAVVLSIAMIGFRVLPSYIEYFSVEKTLRQTLTNARDNPTLDQLRKEFDLKASADYIDSVRGRDLELTREG
;
A
#
# COMPACT_ATOMS: atom_id res chain seq x y z
N MET A 1 42.49 6.67 42.52
CA MET A 1 41.38 7.66 42.41
C MET A 1 40.35 7.09 41.46
N ARG A 2 39.12 6.77 41.91
CA ARG A 2 38.06 6.20 41.07
C ARG A 2 37.36 7.33 40.31
N SER A 3 37.51 7.37 38.99
CA SER A 3 36.75 8.26 38.12
C SER A 3 35.27 7.87 38.15
N ARG A 4 34.42 8.77 38.64
CA ARG A 4 32.96 8.58 38.64
C ARG A 4 32.47 8.84 37.22
N HIS A 5 32.06 7.78 36.51
CA HIS A 5 31.39 7.92 35.23
C HIS A 5 30.13 8.78 35.41
N ARG A 6 30.06 9.92 34.70
CA ARG A 6 28.84 10.73 34.60
C ARG A 6 27.83 9.93 33.78
N GLN A 7 26.85 9.31 34.42
CA GLN A 7 25.68 8.75 33.75
C GLN A 7 24.88 9.92 33.17
N SER A 8 25.00 10.16 31.86
CA SER A 8 24.08 10.99 31.10
C SER A 8 22.87 10.13 30.72
N GLY A 9 21.93 10.00 31.65
CA GLY A 9 20.62 9.42 31.34
C GLY A 9 19.84 10.33 30.38
N LEU A 10 18.86 9.76 29.69
CA LEU A 10 17.92 10.54 28.89
C LEU A 10 17.12 11.45 29.83
N THR A 11 17.15 12.76 29.58
CA THR A 11 16.35 13.71 30.36
C THR A 11 14.86 13.47 30.08
N ILE A 12 13.98 13.82 31.02
CA ILE A 12 12.52 13.73 30.80
C ILE A 12 12.12 14.47 29.51
N VAL A 13 12.73 15.63 29.26
CA VAL A 13 12.52 16.41 28.02
C VAL A 13 13.00 15.63 26.79
N GLY A 14 14.19 15.03 26.84
CA GLY A 14 14.71 14.19 25.75
C GLY A 14 13.83 12.96 25.50
N PHE A 15 13.30 12.35 26.55
CA PHE A 15 12.37 11.22 26.45
C PHE A 15 11.07 11.61 25.76
N VAL A 16 10.45 12.72 26.19
CA VAL A 16 9.21 13.23 25.57
C VAL A 16 9.44 13.61 24.10
N PHE A 17 10.58 14.23 23.79
CA PHE A 17 10.93 14.56 22.40
C PHE A 17 11.03 13.30 21.52
N VAL A 18 11.76 12.28 21.97
CA VAL A 18 11.88 11.02 21.23
C VAL A 18 10.51 10.33 21.10
N ALA A 19 9.71 10.30 22.16
CA ALA A 19 8.36 9.74 22.12
C ALA A 19 7.49 10.46 21.09
N ALA A 20 7.55 11.80 21.02
CA ALA A 20 6.81 12.59 20.03
C ALA A 20 7.24 12.25 18.59
N VAL A 21 8.55 12.09 18.34
CA VAL A 21 9.08 11.69 17.03
C VAL A 21 8.60 10.29 16.65
N VAL A 22 8.68 9.32 17.58
CA VAL A 22 8.23 7.95 17.35
C VAL A 22 6.73 7.90 17.05
N LEU A 23 5.91 8.62 17.81
CA LEU A 23 4.47 8.72 17.55
C LEU A 23 4.19 9.33 16.18
N SER A 24 4.93 10.37 15.79
CA SER A 24 4.78 11.00 14.48
C SER A 24 5.08 10.02 13.34
N ILE A 25 6.16 9.25 13.45
CA ILE A 25 6.52 8.22 12.46
C ILE A 25 5.48 7.08 12.46
N ALA A 26 5.02 6.64 13.63
CA ALA A 26 4.01 5.61 13.75
C ALA A 26 2.70 6.01 13.06
N MET A 27 2.25 7.25 13.23
CA MET A 27 1.06 7.79 12.56
C MET A 27 1.20 7.78 11.03
N ILE A 28 2.37 8.13 10.50
CA ILE A 28 2.63 8.04 9.06
C ILE A 28 2.58 6.57 8.62
N GLY A 29 3.24 5.68 9.35
CA GLY A 29 3.24 4.24 9.07
C GLY A 29 1.83 3.65 9.01
N PHE A 30 0.97 4.00 9.96
CA PHE A 30 -0.43 3.54 9.97
C PHE A 30 -1.26 4.03 8.78
N ARG A 31 -0.91 5.16 8.17
CA ARG A 31 -1.59 5.65 6.96
C ARG A 31 -1.04 5.01 5.68
N VAL A 32 0.27 4.77 5.61
CA VAL A 32 0.91 4.19 4.41
C VAL A 32 0.60 2.71 4.27
N LEU A 33 0.57 1.96 5.37
CA LEU A 33 0.34 0.52 5.37
C LEU A 33 -0.97 0.10 4.64
N PRO A 34 -2.15 0.65 4.97
CA PRO A 34 -3.39 0.27 4.28
C PRO A 34 -3.36 0.64 2.79
N SER A 35 -2.79 1.81 2.44
CA SER A 35 -2.65 2.23 1.04
C SER A 35 -1.75 1.29 0.23
N TYR A 36 -0.70 0.76 0.84
CA TYR A 36 0.17 -0.22 0.19
C TYR A 36 -0.54 -1.56 -0.04
N ILE A 37 -1.32 -2.02 0.93
CA ILE A 37 -2.12 -3.25 0.81
C ILE A 37 -3.15 -3.12 -0.32
N GLU A 38 -3.81 -1.97 -0.40
CA GLU A 38 -4.79 -1.68 -1.45
C GLU A 38 -4.15 -1.70 -2.84
N TYR A 39 -3.02 -1.02 -3.03
CA TYR A 39 -2.26 -1.05 -4.29
C TYR A 39 -1.92 -2.48 -4.71
N PHE A 40 -1.42 -3.29 -3.78
CA PHE A 40 -1.05 -4.68 -4.09
C PHE A 40 -2.26 -5.54 -4.45
N SER A 41 -3.41 -5.31 -3.81
CA SER A 41 -4.67 -5.98 -4.14
C SER A 41 -5.07 -5.66 -5.59
N VAL A 42 -5.09 -4.38 -5.95
CA VAL A 42 -5.42 -3.91 -7.31
C VAL A 42 -4.46 -4.51 -8.34
N GLU A 43 -3.15 -4.43 -8.11
CA GLU A 43 -2.14 -4.96 -9.04
C GLU A 43 -2.32 -6.47 -9.26
N LYS A 44 -2.52 -7.22 -8.17
CA LYS A 44 -2.73 -8.66 -8.22
C LYS A 44 -3.99 -9.01 -9.02
N THR A 45 -5.10 -8.34 -8.74
CA THR A 45 -6.37 -8.57 -9.43
C THR A 45 -6.25 -8.22 -10.91
N LEU A 46 -5.58 -7.11 -11.25
CA LEU A 46 -5.32 -6.72 -12.65
C LEU A 46 -4.51 -7.78 -13.40
N ARG A 47 -3.41 -8.26 -12.79
CA ARG A 47 -2.57 -9.33 -13.36
C ARG A 47 -3.37 -10.61 -13.56
N GLN A 48 -4.18 -11.00 -12.58
CA GLN A 48 -5.05 -12.17 -12.69
C GLN A 48 -6.08 -12.02 -13.82
N THR A 49 -6.64 -10.83 -14.02
CA THR A 49 -7.55 -10.58 -15.14
C THR A 49 -6.86 -10.75 -16.48
N LEU A 50 -5.62 -10.24 -16.62
CA LEU A 50 -4.82 -10.39 -17.84
C LEU A 50 -4.39 -11.84 -18.10
N THR A 51 -3.92 -12.56 -17.08
CA THR A 51 -3.48 -13.96 -17.23
C THR A 51 -4.63 -14.90 -17.60
N ASN A 52 -5.84 -14.63 -17.11
CA ASN A 52 -7.03 -15.44 -17.43
C ASN A 52 -7.75 -14.96 -18.70
N ALA A 53 -7.28 -13.89 -19.32
CA ALA A 53 -7.90 -13.36 -20.52
C ALA A 53 -7.74 -14.34 -21.69
N ARG A 54 -8.78 -14.42 -22.53
CA ARG A 54 -8.72 -15.19 -23.79
C ARG A 54 -7.74 -14.51 -24.76
N ASP A 55 -7.27 -15.26 -25.76
CA ASP A 55 -6.45 -14.68 -26.83
C ASP A 55 -7.15 -13.47 -27.46
N ASN A 56 -6.43 -12.35 -27.54
CA ASN A 56 -6.94 -11.07 -28.04
C ASN A 56 -8.20 -10.56 -27.29
N PRO A 57 -8.11 -10.26 -25.98
CA PRO A 57 -9.26 -9.76 -25.25
C PRO A 57 -9.63 -8.36 -25.73
N THR A 58 -10.94 -8.09 -25.77
CA THR A 58 -11.46 -6.74 -25.97
C THR A 58 -11.42 -5.97 -24.65
N LEU A 59 -11.32 -4.63 -24.73
CA LEU A 59 -11.29 -3.79 -23.53
C LEU A 59 -12.54 -4.01 -22.66
N ASP A 60 -13.74 -4.03 -23.25
CA ASP A 60 -14.99 -4.25 -22.51
C ASP A 60 -15.04 -5.59 -21.77
N GLN A 61 -14.49 -6.66 -22.37
CA GLN A 61 -14.35 -7.95 -21.68
C GLN A 61 -13.43 -7.84 -20.47
N LEU A 62 -12.27 -7.20 -20.64
CA LEU A 62 -11.29 -7.03 -19.55
C LEU A 62 -11.88 -6.19 -18.40
N ARG A 63 -12.63 -5.15 -18.73
CA ARG A 63 -13.33 -4.30 -17.74
C ARG A 63 -14.34 -5.09 -16.93
N LYS A 64 -15.18 -5.88 -17.61
CA LYS A 64 -16.21 -6.71 -16.95
C LYS A 64 -15.60 -7.77 -16.04
N GLU A 65 -14.56 -8.46 -16.52
CA GLU A 65 -13.86 -9.48 -15.73
C GLU A 65 -13.11 -8.86 -14.54
N PHE A 66 -12.50 -7.69 -14.73
CA PHE A 66 -11.88 -6.95 -13.64
C PHE A 66 -12.91 -6.51 -12.60
N ASP A 67 -14.05 -5.91 -13.00
CA ASP A 67 -15.10 -5.48 -12.07
C ASP A 67 -15.63 -6.65 -11.23
N LEU A 68 -15.81 -7.82 -11.85
CA LEU A 68 -16.22 -9.03 -11.14
C LEU A 68 -15.20 -9.42 -10.06
N LYS A 69 -13.91 -9.45 -10.40
CA LYS A 69 -12.85 -9.81 -9.44
C LYS A 69 -12.62 -8.74 -8.38
N ALA A 70 -12.62 -7.47 -8.77
CA ALA A 70 -12.49 -6.32 -7.88
C ALA A 70 -13.61 -6.31 -6.83
N SER A 71 -14.84 -6.65 -7.22
CA SER A 71 -15.96 -6.79 -6.27
C SER A 71 -15.76 -7.95 -5.28
N ALA A 72 -15.14 -9.05 -5.70
CA ALA A 72 -14.83 -10.19 -4.83
C ALA A 72 -13.65 -9.90 -3.87
N ASP A 73 -12.69 -9.09 -4.31
CA ASP A 73 -11.52 -8.66 -3.54
C ASP A 73 -11.77 -7.37 -2.73
N TYR A 74 -13.02 -6.88 -2.70
CA TYR A 74 -13.45 -5.65 -2.00
C TYR A 74 -12.64 -4.40 -2.40
N ILE A 75 -12.31 -4.28 -3.68
CA ILE A 75 -11.62 -3.13 -4.26
C ILE A 75 -12.66 -2.10 -4.71
N ASP A 76 -12.73 -0.97 -4.01
CA ASP A 76 -13.66 0.13 -4.34
C ASP A 76 -12.96 1.36 -4.98
N SER A 77 -11.63 1.45 -4.90
CA SER A 77 -10.84 2.60 -5.36
C SER A 77 -10.60 2.65 -6.86
N VAL A 78 -10.68 1.51 -7.55
CA VAL A 78 -10.43 1.39 -8.99
C VAL A 78 -11.54 0.57 -9.63
N ARG A 79 -12.05 1.02 -10.77
CA ARG A 79 -13.10 0.33 -11.53
C ARG A 79 -12.60 -0.06 -12.90
N GLY A 80 -13.28 -1.01 -13.56
CA GLY A 80 -12.98 -1.44 -14.92
C GLY A 80 -12.94 -0.28 -15.91
N ARG A 81 -13.81 0.70 -15.74
CA ARG A 81 -13.83 1.95 -16.53
C ARG A 81 -12.53 2.77 -16.47
N ASP A 82 -11.71 2.62 -15.43
CA ASP A 82 -10.42 3.29 -15.28
C ASP A 82 -9.28 2.52 -15.97
N LEU A 83 -9.59 1.35 -16.55
CA LEU A 83 -8.64 0.54 -17.31
C LEU A 83 -8.49 1.04 -18.75
N GLU A 84 -7.23 1.07 -19.19
CA GLU A 84 -6.82 1.30 -20.57
C GLU A 84 -6.03 0.08 -21.07
N LEU A 85 -6.28 -0.31 -22.32
CA LEU A 85 -5.58 -1.43 -22.96
C LEU A 85 -4.58 -0.88 -23.97
N THR A 86 -3.30 -0.94 -23.61
CA THR A 86 -2.18 -0.59 -24.48
C THR A 86 -1.53 -1.86 -25.01
N ARG A 87 -1.22 -1.89 -26.31
CA ARG A 87 -0.48 -2.97 -26.97
C ARG A 87 0.88 -2.42 -27.39
N GLU A 88 1.92 -2.73 -26.63
CA GLU A 88 3.29 -2.46 -27.05
C GLU A 88 3.66 -3.53 -28.09
N GLY A 89 3.97 -3.07 -29.31
CA GLY A 89 4.28 -3.90 -30.47
C GLY A 89 5.73 -4.34 -30.53
#